data_AF-A0A3B0XPU8-F1
#
_entry.id   AF-A0A3B0XPU8-F1
#
_cell.length_a   1.000
_cell.length_b   1.000
_cell.length_c   1.000
_cell.angle_alpha   90.00
_cell.angle_beta   90.00
_cell.angle_gamma   90.00
#
_symmetry.space_group_name_H-M   'P 1'
#
loop_
_entity.id
_entity.type
_entity.pdbx_description
1 polymer ?
#
loop_
_entity_poly.entity_id
_entity_poly.type
_entity_poly.pdbx_seq_one_letter_code
_entity_poly.pdbx_strand_id
1 'polypeptide(L)' 'MKGDPVSSPSRHIITLFTFTALLPLVYFIPPWLKENVIDNHFVITVLALVIIVPVVSYIALPLLLKLYNANV' A
#
# COMPACT_ATOMS: atom_id res chain seq x y z
N MET A 1 -19.04 36.88 14.72
CA MET A 1 -18.27 35.65 15.02
C MET A 1 -18.40 34.71 13.83
N LYS A 2 -17.32 34.00 13.49
CA LYS A 2 -17.33 32.66 12.88
C LYS A 2 -17.70 32.61 11.38
N GLY A 3 -16.96 31.95 10.50
CA GLY A 3 -15.76 31.14 10.67
C GLY A 3 -15.06 31.00 9.34
N ASP A 4 -13.73 31.02 9.39
CA ASP A 4 -12.86 30.86 8.25
C ASP A 4 -13.04 29.43 7.70
N PRO A 5 -13.08 29.22 6.38
CA PRO A 5 -13.17 27.89 5.80
C PRO A 5 -11.91 27.13 6.20
N VAL A 6 -12.05 26.15 7.08
CA VAL A 6 -10.96 25.28 7.52
C VAL A 6 -10.57 24.39 6.35
N SER A 7 -9.78 24.94 5.43
CA SER A 7 -9.07 24.22 4.38
C SER A 7 -8.11 23.28 5.08
N SER A 8 -8.56 22.09 5.48
CA SER A 8 -7.76 21.09 6.19
C SER A 8 -6.58 20.64 5.32
N PRO A 9 -5.37 21.20 5.50
CA PRO A 9 -4.21 20.86 4.68
C PRO A 9 -3.66 19.50 5.14
N SER A 10 -3.94 19.10 6.38
CA SER A 10 -3.41 17.92 7.04
C SER A 10 -3.89 16.61 6.40
N ARG A 11 -5.16 16.51 5.98
CA ARG A 11 -5.71 15.24 5.49
C ARG A 11 -5.08 14.79 4.16
N HIS A 12 -4.76 15.74 3.29
CA HIS A 12 -4.10 15.44 2.01
C HIS A 12 -2.64 15.04 2.21
N ILE A 13 -1.93 15.73 3.11
CA ILE A 13 -0.54 15.42 3.47
C ILE A 13 -0.44 14.04 4.13
N ILE A 14 -1.34 13.72 5.07
CA ILE A 14 -1.40 12.40 5.73
C ILE A 14 -1.67 11.31 4.69
N THR A 15 -2.63 11.53 3.80
CA THR A 15 -2.97 10.57 2.73
C THR A 15 -1.77 10.32 1.81
N LEU A 16 -1.08 11.39 1.38
CA LEU A 16 0.14 11.31 0.56
C LEU A 16 1.25 10.52 1.24
N PHE A 17 1.48 10.76 2.53
CA PHE A 17 2.49 10.05 3.29
C PHE A 17 2.16 8.56 3.41
N THR A 18 0.91 8.21 3.74
CA THR A 18 0.47 6.80 3.79
C THR A 18 0.51 6.13 2.43
N PHE A 19 0.12 6.79 1.35
CA PHE A 19 0.20 6.25 0.00
C PHE A 19 1.64 6.01 -0.45
N THR A 20 2.51 6.99 -0.18
CA THR A 20 3.93 6.91 -0.55
C THR A 20 4.68 5.90 0.32
N ALA A 21 4.23 5.62 1.55
CA ALA A 21 4.76 4.54 2.38
C ALA A 21 4.22 3.16 1.97
N LEU A 22 2.98 3.08 1.48
CA LEU A 22 2.38 1.86 0.95
C LEU A 22 3.01 1.44 -0.39
N LEU A 23 3.26 2.40 -1.29
CA LEU A 23 3.85 2.15 -2.61
C LEU A 23 5.11 1.27 -2.58
N PRO A 24 6.18 1.60 -1.82
CA PRO A 24 7.38 0.77 -1.75
C PRO A 24 7.09 -0.59 -1.09
N LEU A 25 6.20 -0.63 -0.10
CA LEU A 25 5.82 -1.87 0.58
C LEU A 25 5.13 -2.86 -0.39
N VAL A 26 4.34 -2.35 -1.35
CA VAL A 26 3.71 -3.16 -2.41
C VAL A 26 4.64 -3.34 -3.62
N TYR A 27 5.55 -2.40 -3.88
CA TYR A 27 6.45 -2.45 -5.04
C TYR A 27 7.56 -3.49 -4.90
N PHE A 28 7.85 -3.98 -3.69
CA PHE A 28 8.72 -5.14 -3.51
C PHE A 28 8.06 -6.41 -4.05
N ILE A 29 8.10 -6.57 -5.37
CA ILE A 29 7.75 -7.82 -6.05
C ILE A 29 8.70 -8.90 -5.55
N PRO A 30 8.19 -10.00 -4.99
CA PRO A 30 9.05 -11.01 -4.41
C PRO A 30 9.99 -11.61 -5.48
N PRO A 31 11.31 -11.61 -5.24
CA PRO A 31 12.29 -12.08 -6.22
C PRO A 31 12.12 -13.57 -6.57
N TRP A 32 11.53 -14.36 -5.67
CA TRP A 32 11.24 -15.78 -5.93
C TRP A 32 10.25 -15.98 -7.10
N LEU A 33 9.39 -14.99 -7.41
CA LEU A 33 8.47 -15.08 -8.55
C LEU A 33 9.19 -15.00 -9.89
N LYS A 34 10.36 -14.37 -9.95
CA LYS A 34 11.19 -14.31 -11.16
C LYS A 34 11.96 -15.60 -11.38
N GLU A 35 12.32 -16.32 -10.31
CA GLU A 35 13.06 -17.58 -10.41
C GLU A 35 12.19 -18.79 -10.78
N ASN A 36 10.88 -18.74 -10.52
CA ASN A 36 10.00 -19.90 -10.64
C ASN A 36 9.02 -19.85 -11.83
N VAL A 37 9.01 -18.78 -12.63
CA VAL A 37 7.93 -18.54 -13.62
C VAL A 37 8.47 -18.33 -15.04
N ILE A 38 7.77 -18.95 -15.99
CA ILE A 38 7.97 -19.02 -17.45
C ILE A 38 8.24 -17.64 -18.09
N ASP A 39 9.05 -17.62 -19.16
CA ASP A 39 9.59 -16.49 -19.95
C ASP A 39 8.62 -15.35 -20.37
N ASN A 40 7.32 -15.44 -20.08
CA ASN A 40 6.33 -14.44 -20.45
C ASN A 40 6.11 -13.40 -19.35
N HIS A 41 6.67 -12.21 -19.54
CA HIS A 41 6.60 -11.06 -18.61
C HIS A 41 5.17 -10.66 -18.19
N PHE A 42 4.18 -10.86 -19.06
CA PHE A 42 2.78 -10.55 -18.73
C PHE A 42 2.23 -11.47 -17.64
N VAL A 43 2.53 -12.77 -17.75
CA VAL A 43 2.08 -13.79 -16.79
C VAL A 43 2.70 -13.57 -15.42
N ILE A 44 3.99 -13.21 -15.38
CA ILE A 44 4.70 -12.89 -14.14
C ILE A 44 4.04 -11.70 -13.44
N THR A 45 3.69 -10.66 -14.19
CA THR A 45 3.05 -9.45 -13.62
C THR A 45 1.67 -9.78 -13.05
N VAL A 46 0.84 -10.53 -13.79
CA VAL A 46 -0.50 -10.92 -13.32
C VAL A 46 -0.41 -11.81 -12.08
N LEU A 47 0.51 -12.79 -12.07
CA LEU A 47 0.70 -13.68 -10.93
C LEU A 47 1.21 -12.93 -9.69
N ALA A 48 2.14 -11.99 -9.87
CA ALA A 48 2.61 -11.12 -8.82
C ALA A 48 1.46 -10.28 -8.23
N LEU A 49 0.59 -9.71 -9.07
CA LEU A 49 -0.59 -8.97 -8.61
C LEU A 49 -1.56 -9.86 -7.83
N VAL A 50 -1.85 -11.07 -8.32
CA VAL A 50 -2.74 -12.03 -7.64
C VAL A 50 -2.22 -12.43 -6.26
N ILE A 51 -0.91 -12.50 -6.06
CA ILE A 51 -0.30 -12.86 -4.77
C ILE A 51 -0.16 -11.63 -3.86
N ILE A 52 0.27 -10.49 -4.40
CA ILE A 52 0.57 -9.30 -3.59
C ILE A 52 -0.69 -8.57 -3.12
N VAL A 53 -1.76 -8.54 -3.93
CA VAL A 53 -3.04 -7.88 -3.56
C VAL A 53 -3.65 -8.47 -2.29
N PRO A 54 -3.82 -9.81 -2.13
CA PRO A 54 -4.31 -10.37 -0.89
C PRO A 54 -3.30 -10.22 0.26
N VAL A 55 -1.99 -10.35 0.02
CA VAL A 55 -0.97 -10.11 1.06
C VAL A 55 -1.09 -8.69 1.62
N VAL A 56 -1.21 -7.68 0.76
CA VAL A 56 -1.34 -6.29 1.21
C VAL A 56 -2.70 -6.04 1.86
N SER A 57 -3.80 -6.55 1.29
CA SER A 57 -5.15 -6.37 1.87
C SER A 57 -5.32 -7.04 3.23
N TYR A 58 -4.78 -8.26 3.39
CA TYR A 58 -5.00 -9.07 4.59
C TYR A 58 -3.85 -9.00 5.60
N ILE A 59 -2.67 -8.50 5.23
CA ILE A 59 -1.53 -8.36 6.15
C ILE A 59 -1.20 -6.89 6.35
N ALA A 60 -0.90 -6.13 5.29
CA ALA A 60 -0.45 -4.74 5.45
C ALA A 60 -1.56 -3.83 5.98
N LEU A 61 -2.79 -3.95 5.46
CA LEU A 61 -3.93 -3.16 5.91
C LEU A 61 -4.25 -3.35 7.40
N PRO A 62 -4.40 -4.57 7.95
CA PRO A 62 -4.61 -4.75 9.38
C PRO A 62 -3.41 -4.31 10.21
N LEU A 63 -2.18 -4.43 9.70
CA LEU A 63 -0.98 -3.96 10.40
C LEU A 63 -0.97 -2.43 10.51
N LEU A 64 -1.34 -1.73 9.43
CA LEU A 64 -1.51 -0.28 9.38
C LEU A 64 -2.63 0.18 10.32
N LEU A 65 -3.79 -0.49 10.30
CA LEU A 65 -4.91 -0.18 11.20
C LEU A 65 -4.53 -0.43 12.66
N LYS A 66 -3.78 -1.50 12.94
CA LYS A 66 -3.28 -1.82 14.28
C LYS A 66 -2.25 -0.80 14.76
N LEU A 67 -1.37 -0.31 13.87
CA LEU A 67 -0.39 0.73 14.20
C LEU A 67 -1.06 2.09 14.42
N TYR A 68 -2.02 2.44 13.57
CA TYR A 68 -2.80 3.66 13.70
C TYR A 68 -3.60 3.69 15.02
N ASN A 69 -4.30 2.60 15.34
CA ASN A 69 -5.05 2.48 16.59
C ASN A 69 -4.16 2.28 17.84
N ALA A 70 -2.89 1.93 17.67
CA ALA A 70 -1.91 1.89 18.77
C ALA A 70 -1.30 3.27 19.08
N ASN A 71 -1.46 4.23 18.17
CA ASN A 71 -0.93 5.60 18.30
C ASN A 71 -2.05 6.67 18.45
N VAL A 72 -3.31 6.23 18.53
CA VAL A 72 -4.50 7.02 18.88
C VAL A 72 -4.99 6.54 20.24
#